data_AF-A0AAE8EMT9-F1
#
_entry.id   AF-A0AAE8EMT9-F1
#
_cell.length_a   1.000
_cell.length_b   1.000
_cell.length_c   1.000
_cell.angle_alpha   90.00
_cell.angle_beta   90.00
_cell.angle_gamma   90.00
#
_symmetry.space_group_name_H-M   'P 1'
#
loop_
_entity.id
_entity.type
_entity.pdbx_description
1 polymer ?
#
loop_
_entity_poly.entity_id
_entity_poly.type
_entity_poly.pdbx_seq_one_letter_code
_entity_poly.pdbx_strand_id
1 'polypeptide(L)' 'PRIIKVVYWLLLAFTVIGGIIGVISNPIIGIIGFIFSVIGLRVGCEMIILMFNIYRQVKKIADNIPAKDGADLIDKD' A
#
# COMPACT_ATOMS: atom_id res chain seq x y z
N PRO A 1 -2.73 -7.72 8.39
CA PRO A 1 -2.36 -8.93 7.61
C PRO A 1 -3.22 -9.15 6.34
N ARG A 2 -4.57 -9.19 6.41
CA ARG A 2 -5.41 -9.54 5.25
C ARG A 2 -5.53 -8.44 4.17
N ILE A 3 -5.62 -7.17 4.58
CA ILE A 3 -5.83 -6.04 3.66
C ILE A 3 -4.65 -5.87 2.69
N ILE A 4 -3.42 -6.02 3.18
CA ILE A 4 -2.18 -5.96 2.37
C ILE A 4 -2.17 -7.02 1.26
N LYS A 5 -2.61 -8.24 1.58
CA LYS A 5 -2.72 -9.31 0.58
C LYS A 5 -3.77 -9.00 -0.49
N VAL A 6 -4.92 -8.44 -0.10
CA VAL A 6 -5.99 -8.09 -1.05
C VAL A 6 -5.52 -7.00 -2.02
N VAL A 7 -4.89 -5.95 -1.50
CA VAL A 7 -4.36 -4.85 -2.32
C VAL A 7 -3.27 -5.35 -3.26
N TYR A 8 -2.32 -6.17 -2.77
CA TYR A 8 -1.28 -6.77 -3.62
C TYR A 8 -1.88 -7.57 -4.79
N TRP A 9 -2.88 -8.40 -4.51
CA TRP A 9 -3.51 -9.24 -5.53
C TRP A 9 -4.31 -8.42 -6.55
N LEU A 10 -4.98 -7.35 -6.10
CA LEU A 10 -5.72 -6.42 -6.96
C LEU A 10 -4.80 -5.66 -7.92
N LEU A 11 -3.70 -5.08 -7.43
CA LEU A 11 -2.75 -4.37 -8.30
C LEU A 11 -2.04 -5.33 -9.25
N LEU A 12 -1.69 -6.54 -8.79
CA LEU A 12 -1.11 -7.56 -9.65
C LEU A 12 -2.06 -7.94 -10.79
N ALA A 13 -3.36 -8.13 -10.51
CA ALA A 13 -4.37 -8.38 -11.53
C ALA A 13 -4.47 -7.23 -12.54
N PHE A 14 -4.51 -5.98 -12.06
CA PHE A 14 -4.58 -4.80 -12.93
C PHE A 14 -3.37 -4.69 -13.88
N THR A 15 -2.14 -4.93 -13.38
CA THR A 15 -0.95 -4.87 -14.23
C THR A 15 -0.86 -6.02 -15.22
N VAL A 16 -1.30 -7.22 -14.85
CA VAL A 16 -1.37 -8.33 -15.79
C VAL A 16 -2.35 -8.02 -16.92
N ILE A 17 -3.55 -7.52 -16.58
CA ILE A 17 -4.58 -7.15 -17.58
C ILE A 17 -4.09 -5.99 -18.46
N GLY A 18 -3.56 -4.92 -17.86
CA GLY A 18 -3.05 -3.76 -18.59
C GLY A 18 -1.88 -4.12 -19.52
N GLY A 19 -0.99 -5.01 -19.08
CA GLY A 19 0.10 -5.53 -19.89
C GLY A 19 -0.36 -6.32 -21.11
N ILE A 20 -1.32 -7.23 -20.91
CA ILE A 20 -1.89 -8.04 -21.98
C ILE A 20 -2.56 -7.15 -23.03
N ILE A 21 -3.35 -6.17 -22.60
CA ILE A 21 -4.03 -5.23 -23.51
C ILE A 21 -3.01 -4.39 -24.30
N GLY A 22 -1.94 -3.93 -23.64
CA GLY A 22 -0.86 -3.17 -24.26
C GLY A 22 -0.12 -3.95 -25.35
N VAL A 23 0.19 -5.22 -25.10
CA VAL A 23 0.88 -6.10 -26.06
C VAL A 23 -0.01 -6.43 -27.26
N ILE A 24 -1.32 -6.61 -27.07
CA ILE A 24 -2.27 -6.89 -28.17
C ILE A 24 -2.42 -5.68 -29.11
N SER A 25 -2.36 -4.46 -28.56
CA SER A 25 -2.59 -3.24 -29.35
C SER A 25 -1.38 -2.84 -30.17
N ASN A 26 -0.18 -2.92 -29.58
CA ASN A 26 1.07 -2.68 -30.29
C ASN A 26 2.18 -3.48 -29.60
N PRO A 27 2.76 -4.52 -30.22
CA PRO A 27 3.70 -5.39 -29.53
C PRO A 27 4.97 -4.67 -29.08
N ILE A 28 5.52 -3.74 -29.88
CA ILE A 28 6.79 -3.05 -29.56
C ILE A 28 6.59 -2.04 -28.41
N ILE A 29 5.60 -1.16 -28.55
CA ILE A 29 5.28 -0.13 -27.54
C ILE A 29 4.70 -0.79 -26.28
N GLY A 30 3.90 -1.84 -26.46
CA GLY A 30 3.32 -2.65 -25.40
C GLY A 30 4.36 -3.34 -24.53
N ILE A 31 5.41 -3.92 -25.12
CA ILE A 31 6.50 -4.55 -24.35
C ILE A 31 7.29 -3.52 -23.55
N ILE A 32 7.65 -2.38 -24.16
CA ILE A 32 8.39 -1.31 -23.48
C ILE A 32 7.54 -0.72 -22.33
N GLY A 33 6.27 -0.43 -22.62
CA GLY A 33 5.32 0.07 -21.64
C GLY A 33 5.05 -0.94 -20.53
N PHE A 34 5.02 -2.24 -20.85
CA PHE A 34 4.83 -3.30 -19.87
C PHE A 34 6.00 -3.39 -18.89
N ILE A 35 7.25 -3.32 -19.38
CA ILE A 35 8.44 -3.35 -18.52
C ILE A 35 8.45 -2.15 -17.57
N PHE A 36 8.24 -0.94 -18.09
CA PHE A 36 8.18 0.27 -17.26
C PHE A 36 7.00 0.24 -16.28
N SER A 37 5.84 -0.25 -16.72
CA SER A 37 4.64 -0.38 -15.90
C SER A 37 4.84 -1.40 -14.77
N VAL A 38 5.45 -2.55 -15.05
CA VAL A 38 5.76 -3.57 -14.03
C VAL A 38 6.71 -3.02 -12.97
N ILE A 39 7.75 -2.29 -13.37
CA ILE A 39 8.71 -1.68 -12.43
C ILE A 39 8.03 -0.60 -11.60
N GLY A 40 7.33 0.35 -12.24
CA GLY A 40 6.63 1.43 -11.55
C GLY A 40 5.56 0.93 -10.60
N LEU A 41 4.81 -0.11 -11.00
CA LEU A 41 3.83 -0.75 -10.14
C LEU A 41 4.51 -1.51 -9.00
N ARG A 42 5.62 -2.22 -9.22
CA ARG A 42 6.35 -2.92 -8.16
C ARG A 42 6.83 -1.97 -7.07
N VAL A 43 7.52 -0.90 -7.47
CA VAL A 43 8.03 0.11 -6.54
C VAL A 43 6.87 0.85 -5.87
N GLY A 44 5.83 1.24 -6.61
CA GLY A 44 4.64 1.87 -6.05
C GLY A 44 3.87 0.98 -5.08
N CYS A 45 3.71 -0.30 -5.40
CA CYS A 45 3.07 -1.29 -4.53
C CYS A 45 3.83 -1.46 -3.21
N GLU A 46 5.16 -1.58 -3.26
CA GLU A 46 5.99 -1.68 -2.06
C GLU A 46 5.86 -0.43 -1.20
N MET A 47 5.92 0.76 -1.79
CA MET A 47 5.79 2.04 -1.07
C MET A 47 4.41 2.20 -0.40
N ILE A 48 3.31 1.85 -1.08
CA ILE A 48 1.95 1.93 -0.52
C ILE A 48 1.78 0.94 0.64
N ILE A 49 2.22 -0.31 0.46
CA ILE A 49 2.17 -1.34 1.51
C ILE A 49 3.02 -0.93 2.71
N LEU A 50 4.21 -0.37 2.47
CA LEU A 50 5.11 0.12 3.51
C LEU A 50 4.46 1.25 4.31
N MET A 51 3.82 2.21 3.64
CA MET A 51 3.12 3.32 4.29
C MET A 51 1.97 2.83 5.19
N PHE A 52 1.15 1.91 4.71
CA PHE A 52 0.09 1.30 5.53
C PHE A 52 0.62 0.46 6.69
N ASN A 53 1.79 -0.18 6.50
CA ASN A 53 2.43 -0.92 7.57
C ASN A 53 2.93 0.03 8.67
N ILE A 54 3.60 1.13 8.31
CA ILE A 54 4.02 2.18 9.25
C ILE A 54 2.80 2.77 9.95
N TYR A 55 1.73 3.09 9.22
CA TYR A 55 0.52 3.67 9.82
C TYR A 55 -0.11 2.75 10.87
N ARG A 56 -0.14 1.43 10.62
CA ARG A 56 -0.61 0.44 11.60
C ARG A 56 0.32 0.34 12.81
N GLN A 57 1.63 0.40 12.60
CA GLN A 57 2.61 0.37 13.68
C GLN A 57 2.49 1.61 14.56
N VAL A 58 2.41 2.80 13.96
CA VAL A 58 2.19 4.09 14.66
C VAL A 58 0.85 4.10 15.38
N LYS A 59 -0.24 3.64 14.74
CA LYS A 59 -1.55 3.48 15.39
C LYS A 59 -1.46 2.57 16.61
N LYS A 60 -0.75 1.45 16.51
CA LYS A 60 -0.58 0.49 17.62
C LYS A 60 0.29 1.06 18.74
N ILE A 61 1.30 1.88 18.41
CA ILE A 61 2.10 2.61 19.41
C ILE A 61 1.22 3.65 20.11
N ALA A 62 0.42 4.43 19.38
CA ALA A 62 -0.49 5.41 19.96
C ALA A 62 -1.57 4.78 20.85
N ASP A 63 -2.09 3.61 20.49
CA ASP A 63 -3.08 2.85 21.26
C ASP A 63 -2.47 2.18 22.50
N ASN A 64 -1.18 1.80 22.42
CA ASN A 64 -0.43 1.19 23.52
C ASN A 64 0.27 2.22 24.42
N ILE A 65 0.25 3.52 24.07
CA ILE A 65 0.57 4.57 25.02
C ILE A 65 -0.67 4.69 25.91
N PRO A 66 -0.65 4.21 27.16
CA PRO A 66 -1.74 4.47 28.06
C PRO A 66 -1.84 5.98 28.20
N ALA A 67 -2.94 6.56 27.74
CA ALA A 67 -3.36 7.88 28.16
C ALA A 67 -3.65 7.81 29.68
N LYS A 68 -2.61 7.77 30.50
CA LYS A 68 -2.70 7.73 31.96
C LYS A 68 -1.80 8.78 32.61
N ASP A 69 -1.68 9.97 32.00
CA ASP A 69 -1.05 11.13 32.66
C ASP A 69 -1.60 12.47 32.15
N GLY A 70 -2.89 12.52 31.76
CA GLY A 70 -3.52 13.79 31.35
C GLY A 70 -4.95 14.00 31.86
N ALA A 71 -5.58 12.99 32.46
CA ALA A 71 -6.98 13.03 32.88
C ALA A 71 -7.17 12.78 34.39
N ASP A 72 -6.11 12.87 35.20
CA ASP A 72 -6.19 12.76 36.67
C ASP A 72 -5.90 14.09 37.39
N LEU A 73 -5.65 15.18 36.65
CA LEU A 73 -5.36 16.51 37.21
C LEU A 73 -6.48 17.54 37.01
N ILE A 74 -7.65 17.16 36.46
CA ILE A 74 -8.81 18.05 36.27
C ILE A 74 -10.11 17.33 36.70
N ASP A 75 -10.15 16.78 37.90
CA ASP A 75 -11.44 16.36 38.53
C ASP A 75 -11.37 16.41 40.07
N LYS A 76 -10.41 17.14 40.64
CA LYS A 76 -10.23 17.19 42.10
C LYS A 76 -10.05 18.63 42.61
N ASP A 77 -10.94 19.51 42.16
CA ASP A 77 -11.22 20.81 42.80
C ASP A 77 -12.70 20.87 43.20
#